data_AF-A0A356X5N6-F1
#
_entry.id   AF-A0A356X5N6-F1
#
_cell.length_a   1.000
_cell.length_b   1.000
_cell.length_c   1.000
_cell.angle_alpha   90.00
_cell.angle_beta   90.00
_cell.angle_gamma   90.00
#
_symmetry.space_group_name_H-M   'P 1'
#
loop_
_entity.id
_entity.type
_entity.pdbx_description
1 polymer ?
#
loop_
_entity_poly.entity_id
_entity_poly.type
_entity_poly.pdbx_seq_one_letter_code
_entity_poly.pdbx_strand_id
1 'polypeptide(L)' 'MFSGIGAPEVLIIAIFVLVFFGAKRIPELARGVGQGIKEFRQASKDIKQEIEESSRDINDAVDKDKTTSNSK' A
#
# COMPACT_ATOMS: atom_id res chain seq x y z
N MET A 1 -22.51 10.82 -32.73
CA MET A 1 -22.33 9.35 -32.87
C MET A 1 -21.18 8.80 -32.01
N PHE A 2 -20.89 9.41 -30.84
CA PHE A 2 -19.87 8.92 -29.89
C PHE A 2 -20.24 9.30 -28.44
N SER A 3 -21.53 9.24 -28.09
CA SER A 3 -21.96 9.47 -26.70
C SER A 3 -21.68 8.21 -25.88
N GLY A 4 -20.44 8.11 -25.40
CA GLY A 4 -20.03 7.21 -24.34
C GLY A 4 -19.78 5.78 -24.82
N ILE A 5 -18.62 5.26 -24.49
CA ILE A 5 -18.50 3.82 -24.22
C ILE A 5 -19.55 3.52 -23.16
N GLY A 6 -20.67 2.92 -23.58
CA GLY A 6 -21.76 2.59 -22.70
C GLY A 6 -21.41 1.35 -21.89
N ALA A 7 -22.25 1.06 -20.88
CA ALA A 7 -22.21 -0.22 -20.20
C ALA A 7 -22.21 -1.44 -21.16
N PRO A 8 -22.92 -1.42 -22.32
CA PRO A 8 -22.90 -2.52 -23.28
C PRO A 8 -21.52 -2.79 -23.89
N GLU A 9 -20.81 -1.76 -24.34
CA GLU A 9 -19.48 -1.90 -24.96
C GLU A 9 -18.45 -2.45 -23.98
N VAL A 10 -18.47 -1.97 -22.73
CA VAL A 10 -17.59 -2.49 -21.67
C VAL A 10 -17.89 -3.97 -21.40
N LEU A 11 -19.17 -4.36 -21.39
CA LEU A 11 -19.57 -5.75 -21.18
C LEU A 11 -19.05 -6.67 -22.29
N ILE A 12 -19.10 -6.23 -23.55
CA ILE A 12 -18.57 -6.99 -24.69
C ILE A 12 -17.06 -7.18 -24.54
N ILE A 13 -16.32 -6.11 -24.21
CA ILE A 13 -14.86 -6.19 -23.98
C ILE A 13 -14.55 -7.12 -22.81
N ALA A 14 -15.31 -7.02 -21.72
CA ALA A 14 -15.15 -7.88 -20.55
C ALA A 14 -15.37 -9.35 -20.90
N ILE A 15 -16.38 -9.68 -21.72
CA ILE A 15 -16.61 -11.06 -22.20
C ILE A 15 -15.44 -11.53 -23.06
N PHE A 16 -14.93 -10.72 -23.98
CA PHE A 16 -13.75 -11.07 -24.78
C PHE A 16 -12.54 -11.39 -23.90
N VAL A 17 -12.22 -10.52 -22.94
CA VAL A 17 -11.15 -10.76 -21.97
C VAL A 17 -11.42 -12.03 -21.16
N LEU A 18 -12.67 -12.27 -20.75
CA LEU A 18 -13.06 -13.46 -20.00
C LEU A 18 -12.87 -14.76 -20.79
N VAL A 19 -13.08 -14.75 -22.11
CA VAL A 19 -12.87 -15.91 -22.98
C VAL A 19 -11.38 -16.17 -23.19
N PHE A 20 -10.59 -15.14 -23.45
CA PHE A 20 -9.15 -15.27 -23.67
C PHE A 20 -8.37 -15.63 -22.40
N PHE A 21 -8.65 -14.94 -21.30
CA PHE A 21 -7.95 -15.15 -20.03
C PHE A 21 -8.65 -16.20 -19.15
N GLY A 22 -9.95 -16.43 -19.33
CA GLY A 22 -10.75 -17.33 -18.50
C GLY A 22 -11.32 -16.65 -17.25
N ALA A 23 -12.56 -16.99 -16.89
CA ALA A 23 -13.25 -16.43 -15.73
C ALA A 23 -12.59 -16.66 -14.37
N LYS A 24 -11.71 -17.66 -14.28
CA LYS A 24 -10.97 -17.98 -13.06
C LYS A 24 -9.68 -17.18 -12.91
N ARG A 25 -9.06 -16.69 -13.99
CA ARG A 25 -7.76 -16.02 -13.94
C ARG A 25 -7.83 -14.62 -13.36
N ILE A 26 -8.85 -13.85 -13.70
CA ILE A 26 -9.04 -12.50 -13.14
C ILE A 26 -9.16 -12.51 -11.60
N PRO A 27 -10.04 -13.31 -10.98
CA PRO A 27 -10.14 -13.35 -9.52
C PRO A 27 -8.90 -13.96 -8.86
N GLU A 28 -8.23 -14.91 -9.52
CA GLU A 28 -6.98 -15.50 -9.02
C GLU A 28 -5.84 -14.46 -8.98
N LEU A 29 -5.67 -13.69 -10.06
CA LEU A 29 -4.72 -12.58 -10.13
C LEU A 29 -5.06 -11.48 -9.12
N ALA A 30 -6.33 -11.09 -9.02
CA ALA A 30 -6.78 -10.07 -8.06
C ALA A 30 -6.52 -10.49 -6.61
N ARG A 31 -6.71 -11.77 -6.28
CA ARG A 31 -6.37 -12.33 -4.96
C ARG A 31 -4.87 -12.28 -4.70
N GLY A 32 -4.04 -12.69 -5.66
CA GLY A 32 -2.58 -12.64 -5.53
C GLY A 32 -2.05 -11.22 -5.36
N VAL A 33 -2.49 -10.29 -6.20
CA VAL A 33 -2.13 -8.86 -6.09
C VAL A 33 -2.63 -8.26 -4.79
N GLY A 34 -3.88 -8.55 -4.39
CA GLY A 34 -4.45 -8.04 -3.15
C GLY A 34 -3.70 -8.53 -1.91
N GLN A 35 -3.27 -9.79 -1.89
CA GLN A 35 -2.44 -10.33 -0.83
C GLN A 35 -1.05 -9.68 -0.80
N GLY A 36 -0.39 -9.53 -1.95
CA GLY A 36 0.91 -8.86 -2.05
C GLY A 36 0.86 -7.41 -1.58
N ILE A 37 -0.17 -6.65 -1.97
CA ILE A 37 -0.37 -5.26 -1.51
C ILE A 37 -0.60 -5.23 0.01
N LYS A 38 -1.37 -6.17 0.56
CA LYS A 38 -1.63 -6.25 2.01
C LYS A 38 -0.34 -6.49 2.79
N GLU A 39 0.47 -7.47 2.36
CA GLU A 39 1.76 -7.80 2.99
C GLU A 39 2.74 -6.64 2.87
N PHE A 40 2.84 -6.01 1.69
CA PHE A 40 3.67 -4.83 1.46
C PHE A 40 3.28 -3.67 2.39
N ARG A 41 1.97 -3.42 2.56
CA ARG A 41 1.46 -2.36 3.42
C ARG A 41 1.75 -2.64 4.90
N GLN A 42 1.67 -3.90 5.33
CA GLN A 42 2.00 -4.31 6.69
C GLN A 42 3.50 -4.10 6.97
N ALA A 43 4.38 -4.64 6.12
CA ALA A 43 5.82 -4.45 6.24
C ALA A 43 6.21 -2.96 6.25
N SER A 44 5.60 -2.16 5.37
CA SER A 44 5.81 -0.71 5.34
C SER A 44 5.38 -0.01 6.62
N LYS A 45 4.34 -0.50 7.30
CA LYS A 45 3.85 0.06 8.56
C LYS A 45 4.80 -0.28 9.70
N ASP A 46 5.26 -1.52 9.77
CA ASP A 46 6.18 -1.99 10.80
C ASP A 46 7.51 -1.22 10.73
N ILE A 47 8.07 -1.04 9.52
CA ILE A 47 9.27 -0.23 9.28
C ILE A 47 9.06 1.23 9.74
N LYS A 48 7.91 1.84 9.43
CA LYS A 48 7.62 3.21 9.86
C LYS A 48 7.58 3.34 11.37
N GLN A 49 6.98 2.37 12.05
CA GLN A 49 6.88 2.35 13.51
C GLN A 49 8.25 2.20 14.16
N GLU A 50 9.10 1.31 13.64
CA GLU A 50 10.48 1.11 14.14
C GLU A 50 11.35 2.37 13.95
N ILE A 51 11.20 3.06 12.82
CA ILE A 51 11.90 4.34 12.57
C ILE A 51 11.40 5.42 13.52
N GLU A 52 10.10 5.51 13.78
CA GLU A 52 9.52 6.51 14.68
C GLU A 52 9.93 6.26 16.15
N GLU A 53 9.96 5.00 16.58
CA GLU A 53 10.44 4.58 17.91
C GLU A 53 11.93 4.88 18.08
N SER A 54 12.78 4.48 17.12
CA SER A 54 14.21 4.79 17.11
C SER A 54 14.47 6.31 17.11
N SER A 55 13.66 7.07 16.38
CA SER A 55 13.80 8.54 16.33
C SER A 55 13.37 9.18 17.65
N ARG A 56 12.37 8.64 18.35
CA ARG A 56 11.99 9.10 19.69
C ARG A 56 13.10 8.85 20.69
N ASP A 57 13.69 7.65 20.71
CA ASP A 57 14.79 7.31 21.62
C ASP A 57 16.01 8.22 21.43
N ILE A 58 16.35 8.54 20.16
CA ILE A 58 17.43 9.48 19.84
C ILE A 58 17.08 10.90 20.31
N ASN A 59 15.86 11.38 20.11
CA ASN A 59 15.46 12.72 20.54
C ASN A 59 15.41 12.85 22.07
N ASP A 60 14.94 11.81 22.78
CA ASP A 60 14.94 11.79 24.25
C ASP A 60 16.36 11.74 24.83
N ALA A 61 17.32 11.11 24.14
CA ALA A 61 18.74 11.16 24.51
C ALA A 61 19.39 12.53 24.23
N VAL A 62 19.02 13.19 23.13
CA VAL A 62 19.51 14.53 22.75
C VAL A 62 18.94 15.63 23.65
N ASP A 63 17.70 15.48 24.14
CA ASP A 63 17.07 16.44 25.06
C ASP A 63 17.69 16.38 26.47
N LYS A 64 18.05 15.18 26.95
CA LYS A 64 18.69 14.99 28.27
C LYS A 64 20.09 15.60 28.39
N ASP A 65 20.85 15.69 27.29
CA ASP A 65 22.19 16.29 27.29
C ASP A 65 22.15 17.83 27.46
N LYS A 66 21.09 18.50 26.99
CA LYS A 66 20.96 19.97 27.09
C LYS A 66 20.58 20.47 28.49
N THR A 67 19.95 19.68 29.34
CA THR A 67 19.52 20.14 30.67
C THR A 67 20.66 20.15 31.70
N THR A 68 21.74 19.38 31.50
CA THR A 68 22.81 19.26 32.51
C THR A 68 23.97 20.25 32.34
N SER A 69 24.05 20.99 31.21
CA SER A 69 25.16 21.91 30.94
C SER A 69 24.89 23.39 31.27
N ASN A 70 23.69 23.78 31.70
CA ASN A 70 23.35 25.18 32.01
C ASN A 70 23.31 25.51 33.52
N SER A 71 23.86 24.65 34.38
CA SER A 71 23.88 24.84 35.84
C SER A 71 25.30 24.90 36.44
N LYS A 72 26.29 25.40 35.70
CA LYS A 72 27.61 25.70 36.27
C LYS A 72 28.10 27.08 35.88
#